data_AF-A0A5N6AQ21-F1
#
_entry.id   AF-A0A5N6AQ21-F1
#
_cell.length_a   1.000
_cell.length_b   1.000
_cell.length_c   1.000
_cell.angle_alpha   90.00
_cell.angle_beta   90.00
_cell.angle_gamma   90.00
#
_symmetry.space_group_name_H-M   'P 1'
#
loop_
_entity.id
_entity.type
_entity.pdbx_description
1 polymer ?
#
loop_
_entity_poly.entity_id
_entity_poly.type
_entity_poly.pdbx_seq_one_letter_code
_entity_poly.pdbx_strand_id
1 'polypeptide(L)'
;MFPSSPREASVSSSDLYLDYEMLSTNRDNIRSIAQLLEQPCRAMADVNGSDMGVDRLEQRMDDFGDEWEYGIGKLAEFSDAAATCLDEVLVAFRDIDEALARTFDEC
;
A
#
# COMPACT_ATOMS: atom_id res chain seq x y z
N MET A 1 -21.01 0.83 -57.78
CA MET A 1 -19.87 1.47 -57.10
C MET A 1 -20.49 2.26 -55.95
N PHE A 2 -20.43 1.91 -54.68
CA PHE A 2 -19.52 1.10 -53.86
C PHE A 2 -20.30 0.08 -52.99
N PRO A 3 -19.63 -0.78 -52.22
CA PRO A 3 -19.70 -0.54 -50.78
C PRO A 3 -18.33 -0.54 -50.10
N SER A 4 -18.17 0.40 -49.19
CA SER A 4 -17.08 0.49 -48.22
C SER A 4 -17.05 -0.76 -47.35
N SER A 5 -15.87 -1.33 -47.17
CA SER A 5 -15.61 -2.41 -46.21
C SER A 5 -14.61 -1.95 -45.15
N PRO A 6 -14.65 -2.58 -43.96
CA PRO A 6 -14.69 -1.86 -42.70
C PRO A 6 -13.30 -1.49 -42.23
N ARG A 7 -13.28 -0.41 -41.46
CA ARG A 7 -12.16 0.01 -40.64
C ARG A 7 -11.82 -1.14 -39.69
N GLU A 8 -10.78 -1.91 -40.00
CA GLU A 8 -10.12 -2.77 -39.02
C GLU A 8 -9.58 -1.84 -37.94
N ALA A 9 -10.36 -1.70 -36.87
CA ALA A 9 -9.86 -1.23 -35.60
C ALA A 9 -8.90 -2.31 -35.11
N SER A 10 -7.62 -2.15 -35.43
CA SER A 10 -6.53 -2.83 -34.74
C SER A 10 -6.79 -2.71 -33.25
N VAL A 11 -7.14 -3.83 -32.61
CA VAL A 11 -7.32 -3.94 -31.17
C VAL A 11 -6.01 -3.48 -30.56
N SER A 12 -6.06 -2.32 -29.90
CA SER A 12 -4.89 -1.71 -29.30
C SER A 12 -4.40 -2.65 -28.21
N SER A 13 -3.12 -3.01 -28.29
CA SER A 13 -2.29 -3.54 -27.22
C SER A 13 -2.14 -2.51 -26.08
N SER A 14 -3.25 -2.00 -25.60
CA SER A 14 -3.37 -0.99 -24.54
C SER A 14 -4.39 -1.55 -23.56
N ASP A 15 -4.09 -1.79 -22.31
CA ASP A 15 -2.88 -1.54 -21.56
C ASP A 15 -3.03 -2.49 -20.38
N LEU A 16 -2.04 -3.34 -20.15
CA LEU A 16 -1.94 -4.06 -18.87
C LEU A 16 -1.51 -3.00 -17.85
N TYR A 17 -2.45 -2.16 -17.43
CA TYR A 17 -2.19 -1.07 -16.49
C TYR A 17 -2.09 -1.68 -15.09
N LEU A 18 -1.03 -2.48 -14.89
CA LEU A 18 -0.48 -2.65 -13.57
C LEU A 18 -0.10 -1.25 -13.12
N ASP A 19 -0.86 -0.71 -12.17
CA ASP A 19 -0.57 0.59 -11.59
C ASP A 19 0.66 0.45 -10.70
N TYR A 20 1.83 0.43 -11.34
CA TYR A 20 3.12 0.37 -10.70
C TYR A 20 3.34 1.56 -9.77
N GLU A 21 2.68 2.69 -10.03
CA GLU A 21 2.70 3.86 -9.16
C GLU A 21 1.94 3.59 -7.86
N MET A 22 0.77 2.94 -7.94
CA MET A 22 -0.02 2.54 -6.77
C MET A 22 0.69 1.47 -5.92
N LEU A 23 1.31 0.47 -6.56
CA LEU A 23 2.13 -0.54 -5.87
C LEU A 23 3.40 0.07 -5.25
N SER A 24 4.06 1.00 -5.94
CA SER A 24 5.23 1.71 -5.41
C SER A 24 4.85 2.59 -4.22
N THR A 25 3.76 3.34 -4.33
CA THR A 25 3.19 4.16 -3.25
C THR A 25 2.88 3.30 -2.03
N ASN A 26 2.29 2.13 -2.24
CA ASN A 26 1.97 1.24 -1.14
C ASN A 26 3.22 0.71 -0.41
N ARG A 27 4.23 0.27 -1.17
CA ARG A 27 5.53 -0.14 -0.62
C ARG A 27 6.19 0.98 0.18
N ASP A 28 6.15 2.21 -0.33
CA ASP A 28 6.81 3.34 0.30
C ASP A 28 6.07 3.77 1.58
N ASN A 29 4.73 3.69 1.59
CA ASN A 29 3.92 3.85 2.80
C ASN A 29 4.29 2.83 3.89
N ILE A 30 4.40 1.54 3.53
CA ILE A 30 4.82 0.49 4.48
C ILE A 30 6.20 0.78 5.09
N ARG A 31 7.15 1.28 4.29
CA ARG A 31 8.47 1.70 4.78
C ARG A 31 8.40 2.88 5.74
N SER A 32 7.58 3.89 5.44
CA SER A 32 7.40 5.05 6.31
C SER A 32 6.81 4.66 7.66
N ILE A 33 5.89 3.69 7.71
CA ILE A 33 5.34 3.19 8.97
C ILE A 33 6.41 2.49 9.81
N ALA A 34 7.23 1.65 9.18
CA ALA A 34 8.31 0.98 9.90
C ALA A 34 9.25 2.00 10.57
N GLN A 35 9.51 3.13 9.92
CA GLN A 35 10.29 4.24 10.49
C GLN A 35 9.56 4.94 11.64
N LEU A 36 8.25 5.21 11.48
CA LEU A 36 7.41 5.81 12.53
C LEU A 36 7.35 4.94 13.79
N LEU A 37 7.23 3.62 13.63
CA LEU A 37 7.18 2.68 14.75
C LEU A 37 8.54 2.47 15.42
N GLU A 38 9.65 2.62 14.68
CA GLU A 38 10.98 2.44 15.24
C GLU A 38 11.45 3.65 16.06
N GLN A 39 10.98 4.86 15.73
CA GLN A 39 11.41 6.10 16.40
C GLN A 39 11.15 6.11 17.92
N PRO A 40 9.93 5.83 18.41
CA PRO A 40 9.65 5.80 19.85
C PRO A 40 10.50 4.78 20.59
N CYS A 41 10.70 3.59 20.00
CA CYS A 41 11.55 2.54 20.55
C CYS A 41 13.00 2.99 20.73
N ARG A 42 13.57 3.68 19.74
CA ARG A 42 14.93 4.24 19.83
C ARG A 42 15.00 5.36 20.87
N ALA A 43 14.01 6.25 20.90
CA ALA A 43 13.94 7.34 21.87
C ALA A 43 13.87 6.86 23.33
N MET A 44 13.27 5.69 23.55
CA MET A 44 13.21 5.02 24.86
C MET A 44 14.52 4.29 25.19
N ALA A 45 15.17 3.67 24.19
CA ALA A 45 16.45 2.97 24.36
C ALA A 45 17.62 3.90 24.69
N ASP A 46 17.59 5.14 24.20
CA ASP A 46 18.64 6.14 24.45
C ASP A 46 18.57 6.78 25.86
N VAL A 47 17.65 6.34 26.72
CA VAL A 47 17.52 6.86 28.08
C VAL A 47 18.26 6.01 29.09
N ASN A 48 19.13 6.64 29.87
CA ASN A 48 19.68 6.02 31.06
C ASN A 48 18.69 6.13 32.24
N GLY A 49 18.24 5.00 32.77
CA GLY A 49 17.28 4.94 33.88
C GLY A 49 17.77 5.59 35.18
N SER A 50 19.09 5.76 35.34
CA SER A 50 19.69 6.49 36.46
C SER A 50 19.42 8.00 36.44
N ASP A 51 19.09 8.55 35.27
CA ASP A 51 18.97 10.00 35.04
C ASP A 51 17.50 10.46 35.06
N MET A 52 16.58 9.51 35.22
CA MET A 52 15.13 9.73 35.28
C MET A 52 14.69 9.85 36.74
N GLY A 53 14.17 11.03 37.13
CA GLY A 53 13.29 11.12 38.29
C GLY A 53 11.93 10.49 37.98
N VAL A 54 11.16 10.10 39.02
CA VAL A 54 9.86 9.40 38.86
C VAL A 54 8.91 10.17 37.94
N ASP A 55 8.74 11.47 38.16
CA ASP A 55 7.85 12.32 37.36
C ASP A 55 8.30 12.42 35.89
N ARG A 56 9.62 12.42 35.66
CA ARG A 56 10.18 12.47 34.29
C ARG A 56 10.01 11.14 33.56
N LEU A 57 10.04 10.03 34.30
CA LEU A 57 9.78 8.70 33.75
C LEU A 57 8.30 8.54 33.37
N GLU A 58 7.39 8.99 34.23
CA GLU A 58 5.95 8.99 33.99
C GLU A 58 5.61 9.77 32.72
N GLN A 59 6.04 11.03 32.62
CA GLN A 59 5.85 11.86 31.43
C GLN A 59 6.37 11.17 30.16
N ARG A 60 7.56 10.55 30.23
CA ARG A 60 8.18 9.91 29.07
C ARG A 60 7.51 8.60 28.67
N MET A 61 6.92 7.89 29.64
CA MET A 61 6.08 6.72 29.36
C MET A 61 4.76 7.12 28.70
N ASP A 62 4.15 8.22 29.13
CA ASP A 62 2.94 8.77 28.51
C ASP A 62 3.24 9.21 27.07
N ASP A 63 4.29 10.02 26.87
CA ASP A 63 4.70 10.48 25.54
C ASP A 63 5.00 9.30 24.59
N PHE A 64 5.69 8.25 25.08
CA PHE A 64 5.93 7.03 24.31
C PHE A 64 4.63 6.30 23.97
N GLY A 65 3.71 6.20 24.92
CA GLY A 65 2.42 5.55 24.73
C GLY A 65 1.60 6.24 23.63
N ASP A 66 1.51 7.56 23.69
CA ASP A 66 0.78 8.39 22.72
C ASP A 66 1.39 8.26 21.30
N GLU A 67 2.71 8.36 21.18
CA GLU A 67 3.40 8.20 19.88
C GLU A 67 3.26 6.78 19.33
N TRP A 68 3.30 5.76 20.20
CA TRP A 68 3.14 4.36 19.81
C TRP A 68 1.71 4.05 19.35
N GLU A 69 0.70 4.53 20.07
CA GLU A 69 -0.70 4.38 19.68
C GLU A 69 -0.96 5.03 18.32
N TYR A 70 -0.46 6.25 18.11
CA TYR A 70 -0.53 6.92 16.82
C TYR A 70 0.16 6.13 15.70
N GLY A 71 1.37 5.62 15.95
CA GLY A 71 2.13 4.82 14.98
C GLY A 71 1.40 3.53 14.59
N ILE A 72 0.81 2.82 15.55
CA ILE A 72 0.01 1.61 15.30
C ILE A 72 -1.29 1.95 14.55
N GLY A 73 -1.94 3.06 14.87
CA GLY A 73 -3.09 3.55 14.10
C GLY A 73 -2.73 3.79 12.63
N LYS A 74 -1.59 4.44 12.37
CA LYS A 74 -1.06 4.60 11.01
C LYS A 74 -0.75 3.26 10.34
N LEU A 75 -0.15 2.31 11.05
CA LEU A 75 0.08 0.97 10.52
C LEU A 75 -1.22 0.31 10.04
N ALA A 76 -2.29 0.42 10.81
CA ALA A 76 -3.59 -0.14 10.45
C ALA A 76 -4.17 0.53 9.18
N GLU A 77 -4.20 1.87 9.12
CA GLU A 77 -4.71 2.62 7.96
C GLU A 77 -4.01 2.21 6.65
N PHE A 78 -2.68 2.15 6.67
CA PHE A 78 -1.91 1.83 5.46
C PHE A 78 -1.93 0.34 5.11
N SER A 79 -2.02 -0.55 6.10
CA SER A 79 -2.19 -1.99 5.83
C SER A 79 -3.53 -2.26 5.16
N ASP A 80 -4.57 -1.53 5.55
CA ASP A 80 -5.90 -1.60 4.93
C ASP A 80 -5.88 -1.06 3.49
N ALA A 81 -5.20 0.08 3.27
CA ALA A 81 -4.97 0.61 1.92
C ALA A 81 -4.14 -0.35 1.04
N ALA A 82 -3.17 -1.06 1.62
CA ALA A 82 -2.40 -2.09 0.93
C ALA A 82 -3.25 -3.29 0.51
N ALA A 83 -4.07 -3.79 1.42
CA ALA A 83 -5.00 -4.88 1.12
C ALA A 83 -5.96 -4.46 -0.01
N THR A 84 -6.54 -3.27 0.07
CA THR A 84 -7.44 -2.73 -0.96
C THR A 84 -6.75 -2.64 -2.32
N CYS A 85 -5.53 -2.09 -2.38
CA CYS A 85 -4.76 -2.01 -3.62
C CYS A 85 -4.46 -3.40 -4.21
N LEU A 86 -4.10 -4.38 -3.37
CA LEU A 86 -3.89 -5.75 -3.82
C LEU A 86 -5.18 -6.42 -4.32
N ASP A 87 -6.31 -6.15 -3.70
CA ASP A 87 -7.62 -6.62 -4.17
C ASP A 87 -7.97 -6.04 -5.54
N GLU A 88 -7.70 -4.75 -5.78
CA GLU A 88 -7.89 -4.12 -7.08
C GLU A 88 -7.00 -4.75 -8.17
N VAL A 89 -5.73 -5.01 -7.84
CA VAL A 89 -4.83 -5.75 -8.75
C VAL A 89 -5.38 -7.14 -9.04
N LEU A 90 -5.86 -7.89 -8.04
CA LEU A 90 -6.44 -9.21 -8.24
C LEU A 90 -7.68 -9.20 -9.14
N VAL A 91 -8.56 -8.20 -8.97
CA VAL A 91 -9.73 -8.03 -9.84
C VAL A 91 -9.30 -7.77 -11.28
N ALA A 92 -8.36 -6.84 -11.50
CA ALA A 92 -7.87 -6.54 -12.84
C ALA A 92 -7.26 -7.78 -13.54
N PHE A 93 -6.52 -8.60 -12.81
CA PHE A 93 -5.98 -9.85 -13.36
C PHE A 93 -7.07 -10.87 -13.71
N ARG A 94 -8.12 -11.01 -12.88
CA ARG A 94 -9.26 -11.90 -13.19
C ARG A 94 -10.01 -11.45 -14.44
N ASP A 95 -10.25 -10.15 -14.58
CA ASP A 95 -10.94 -9.61 -15.74
C ASP A 95 -10.14 -9.87 -17.03
N ILE A 96 -8.80 -9.77 -16.95
CA ILE A 96 -7.89 -10.12 -18.05
C ILE A 96 -8.00 -11.60 -18.39
N ASP A 97 -7.93 -12.49 -17.38
CA ASP A 97 -8.02 -13.94 -17.60
C ASP A 97 -9.37 -14.32 -18.24
N GLU A 98 -10.48 -13.73 -17.80
CA GLU A 98 -11.81 -13.95 -18.39
C GLU A 98 -11.92 -13.39 -19.82
N ALA A 99 -11.29 -12.26 -20.11
CA ALA A 99 -11.25 -11.70 -21.46
C ALA A 99 -10.44 -12.60 -22.40
N LEU A 100 -9.27 -13.07 -21.95
CA LEU A 100 -8.42 -13.98 -22.71
C LEU A 100 -9.12 -15.31 -22.97
N ALA A 101 -9.76 -15.91 -21.96
CA ALA A 101 -10.50 -17.16 -22.11
C ALA A 101 -11.60 -17.05 -23.18
N ARG A 102 -12.39 -15.95 -23.15
CA ARG A 102 -13.42 -15.70 -24.17
C ARG A 102 -12.84 -15.59 -25.59
N THR A 103 -11.72 -14.88 -25.76
CA THR A 103 -11.10 -14.77 -27.08
C THR A 103 -10.57 -16.09 -27.65
N PHE A 104 -10.16 -17.02 -26.77
CA PHE A 104 -9.70 -18.35 -27.19
C PHE A 104 -10.85 -19.35 -27.39
N ASP A 105 -11.97 -19.21 -26.68
CA ASP A 105 -13.18 -20.03 -26.88
C ASP A 105 -13.99 -19.62 -28.12
N GLU A 106 -13.81 -18.38 -28.61
CA GLU A 106 -14.46 -17.86 -29.82
C GLU A 106 -13.70 -18.18 -31.14
N CYS A 107 -12.59 -18.95 -31.08
CA CYS A 107 -11.84 -19.49 -32.22
C CYS A 107 -12.06 -20.99 -32.40
#